data_AF-A0A7X8BSA1-F1
#
_entry.id   AF-A0A7X8BSA1-F1
#
_cell.length_a   1.000
_cell.length_b   1.000
_cell.length_c   1.000
_cell.angle_alpha   90.00
_cell.angle_beta   90.00
_cell.angle_gamma   90.00
#
_symmetry.space_group_name_H-M   'P 1'
#
loop_
_entity.id
_entity.type
_entity.pdbx_description
1 polymer ?
#
loop_
_entity_poly.entity_id
_entity_poly.type
_entity_poly.pdbx_seq_one_letter_code
_entity_poly.pdbx_strand_id
1 'polypeptide(L)' 'NKRRGVIEGMESNQSGARIVKAMTPLAEMFGYVTSLRTITSGRATSTMAFDHFEVVSSSIAKAVLEEVQGRVDLIK' A
#
# COMPACT_ATOMS: atom_id res chain seq x y z
N ASN A 1 -7.22 -1.10 -8.85
CA ASN A 1 -6.49 -0.62 -7.67
C ASN A 1 -5.06 -1.16 -7.71
N LYS A 2 -4.08 -0.37 -8.20
CA LYS A 2 -2.75 -0.90 -8.58
C LYS A 2 -1.83 -1.22 -7.38
N ARG A 3 -2.13 -0.71 -6.19
CA ARG A 3 -1.28 -0.82 -4.98
C ARG A 3 -1.87 -1.73 -3.90
N ARG A 4 -2.79 -2.62 -4.29
CA ARG A 4 -3.46 -3.59 -3.39
C ARG A 4 -4.07 -2.98 -2.13
N GLY A 5 -4.38 -1.68 -2.16
CA GLY A 5 -4.95 -0.97 -1.03
C GLY A 5 -6.44 -1.24 -0.87
N VAL A 6 -6.87 -1.41 0.38
CA VAL A 6 -8.28 -1.44 0.77
C VAL A 6 -8.67 -0.04 1.24
N ILE A 7 -9.65 0.58 0.58
CA ILE A 7 -10.13 1.90 0.96
C ILE A 7 -11.09 1.72 2.13
N GLU A 8 -10.78 2.32 3.27
CA GLU A 8 -11.61 2.29 4.47
C GLU A 8 -12.70 3.36 4.40
N GLY A 9 -12.38 4.50 3.79
CA GLY A 9 -13.33 5.60 3.67
C GLY A 9 -12.78 6.80 2.94
N MET A 10 -13.70 7.69 2.56
CA MET A 10 -13.38 8.98 1.96
C MET A 10 -14.18 10.07 2.66
N GLU A 11 -13.48 11.04 3.23
CA GLU A 11 -14.05 12.18 3.92
C GLU A 11 -13.82 13.45 3.08
N SER A 12 -14.75 14.40 3.15
CA SER A 12 -14.61 15.71 2.51
C SER A 12 -14.29 16.72 3.60
N ASN A 13 -13.19 17.46 3.49
CA ASN A 13 -12.91 18.54 4.42
C ASN A 13 -13.74 19.80 4.06
N GLN A 14 -13.84 20.73 5.01
CA GLN A 14 -14.60 21.98 4.81
C GLN A 14 -14.00 22.89 3.73
N SER A 15 -12.74 22.70 3.34
CA SER A 15 -12.08 23.44 2.27
C SER A 15 -12.15 22.77 0.89
N GLY A 16 -12.97 21.72 0.74
CA GLY A 16 -13.21 21.01 -0.53
C GLY A 16 -12.16 19.96 -0.91
N ALA A 17 -11.15 19.72 -0.08
CA ALA A 17 -10.21 18.62 -0.25
C ALA A 17 -10.82 17.30 0.22
N ARG A 18 -10.51 16.20 -0.49
CA ARG A 18 -10.92 14.85 -0.12
C ARG A 18 -9.79 14.15 0.62
N ILE A 19 -10.11 13.61 1.79
CA ILE A 19 -9.22 12.79 2.61
C ILE A 19 -9.59 11.34 2.33
N VAL A 20 -8.63 10.54 1.88
CA VAL A 20 -8.82 9.11 1.62
C VAL A 20 -8.07 8.32 2.69
N LYS A 21 -8.78 7.51 3.45
CA LYS A 21 -8.22 6.56 4.41
C LYS A 21 -8.19 5.18 3.75
N ALA A 22 -7.04 4.55 3.77
CA ALA A 22 -6.84 3.25 3.15
C ALA A 22 -5.71 2.50 3.86
N MET A 23 -5.88 1.19 3.95
CA MET A 23 -4.81 0.28 4.35
C MET A 23 -4.10 -0.22 3.09
N THR A 24 -2.79 -0.12 3.07
CA THR A 24 -1.95 -0.59 1.97
C THR A 24 -0.77 -1.40 2.51
N PRO A 25 -0.36 -2.48 1.82
CA PRO A 25 0.90 -3.13 2.15
C PRO A 25 2.05 -2.13 1.99
N LEU A 26 2.94 -2.04 2.98
CA LEU A 26 4.08 -1.10 2.94
C LEU A 26 4.97 -1.32 1.70
N ALA A 27 5.12 -2.57 1.26
CA ALA A 27 5.86 -2.94 0.04
C ALA A 27 5.31 -2.26 -1.24
N GLU A 28 4.04 -1.86 -1.26
CA GLU A 28 3.41 -1.18 -2.39
C GLU A 28 3.52 0.35 -2.32
N MET A 29 4.10 0.91 -1.26
CA MET A 29 4.19 2.36 -1.04
C MET A 29 5.50 2.98 -1.55
N PHE A 30 6.47 2.16 -1.97
CA PHE A 30 7.65 2.65 -2.66
C PHE A 30 7.25 3.43 -3.93
N GLY A 31 7.84 4.64 -4.09
CA GLY A 31 7.50 5.56 -5.18
C GLY A 31 6.07 6.14 -5.16
N TYR A 32 5.30 5.92 -4.09
CA TYR A 32 3.93 6.44 -4.00
C TYR A 32 3.89 7.97 -3.97
N VAL A 33 4.74 8.61 -3.16
CA VAL A 33 4.75 10.08 -3.01
C VAL A 33 4.97 10.78 -4.35
N THR A 34 5.91 10.29 -5.16
CA THR A 34 6.16 10.82 -6.50
C THR A 34 4.94 10.66 -7.40
N SER A 35 4.35 9.46 -7.42
CA SER A 35 3.14 9.17 -8.20
C SER A 35 1.96 10.07 -7.78
N LEU A 36 1.76 10.25 -6.47
CA LEU A 36 0.71 11.08 -5.90
C LEU A 36 0.87 12.54 -6.29
N ARG A 37 2.10 13.07 -6.23
CA ARG A 37 2.37 14.44 -6.70
C ARG A 37 2.07 14.60 -8.18
N THR A 38 2.44 13.63 -9.02
CA THR A 38 2.14 13.70 -10.47
C THR A 38 0.64 13.77 -10.73
N ILE A 39 -0.18 12.91 -10.10
CA ILE A 39 -1.63 12.85 -10.37
C ILE A 39 -2.42 14.00 -9.72
N THR A 40 -1.86 14.67 -8.71
CA THR A 40 -2.54 15.78 -8.00
C THR A 40 -1.98 17.16 -8.35
N SER A 41 -1.10 17.22 -9.36
CA SER A 41 -0.36 18.43 -9.73
C SER A 41 0.39 19.03 -8.53
N GLY A 42 0.96 18.17 -7.69
CA GLY A 42 1.78 18.53 -6.54
C GLY A 42 1.02 18.98 -5.28
N ARG A 43 -0.32 18.95 -5.29
CA ARG A 43 -1.15 19.50 -4.20
C ARG A 43 -1.45 18.52 -3.07
N ALA A 44 -1.45 17.22 -3.34
CA ALA A 44 -1.75 16.23 -2.31
C ALA A 44 -0.56 15.93 -1.41
N THR A 45 -0.89 15.64 -0.17
CA THR A 45 0.02 15.12 0.86
C THR A 45 -0.43 13.72 1.26
N SER A 46 0.52 12.93 1.76
CA SER A 46 0.24 11.59 2.27
C SER A 46 0.97 11.43 3.60
N THR A 47 0.31 10.74 4.53
CA THR A 47 0.86 10.35 5.82
C THR A 47 0.60 8.86 5.97
N MET A 48 1.59 8.12 6.48
CA MET A 48 1.50 6.68 6.69
C MET A 48 1.94 6.37 8.11
N ALA A 49 1.21 5.49 8.78
CA ALA A 49 1.57 4.94 10.07
C ALA A 49 1.53 3.41 9.98
N PHE A 50 2.44 2.74 10.69
CA PHE A 50 2.37 1.29 10.84
C PHE A 50 1.13 0.93 11.66
N ASP A 51 0.40 -0.09 11.21
CA ASP A 51 -0.81 -0.59 11.87
C ASP A 51 -0.58 -2.02 12.38
N HIS A 52 -0.48 -3.01 11.47
CA HIS A 52 -0.24 -4.41 11.83
C HIS A 52 0.45 -5.22 10.71
N PHE A 53 0.79 -6.47 11.02
CA PHE A 53 1.23 -7.47 10.03
C PHE A 53 0.06 -8.35 9.60
N GLU A 54 -0.12 -8.50 8.29
CA GLU A 54 -1.14 -9.36 7.70
C GLU A 54 -0.47 -10.48 6.88
N VAL A 55 -1.15 -11.63 6.81
CA VAL A 55 -0.70 -12.75 5.98
C VAL A 55 -0.82 -12.38 4.50
N VAL A 56 0.30 -12.46 3.79
CA VAL A 56 0.32 -12.26 2.33
C VAL A 56 -0.19 -13.51 1.60
N SER A 57 -0.68 -13.34 0.37
CA SER A 57 -1.09 -14.47 -0.46
C SER A 57 0.08 -15.43 -0.71
N SER A 58 -0.22 -16.73 -0.82
CA SER A 58 0.78 -17.80 -1.03
C SER A 58 1.67 -17.54 -2.25
N SER A 59 1.13 -16.95 -3.31
CA SER A 59 1.86 -16.53 -4.51
C SER A 59 2.98 -15.53 -4.21
N ILE A 60 2.73 -14.55 -3.34
CA ILE A 60 3.70 -13.50 -3.00
C ILE A 60 4.69 -14.01 -1.97
N ALA A 61 4.22 -14.77 -0.98
CA ALA A 61 5.10 -15.44 -0.02
C ALA A 61 6.13 -16.33 -0.75
N LYS A 62 5.68 -17.09 -1.76
CA LYS A 62 6.57 -17.93 -2.57
C LYS A 62 7.62 -17.12 -3.32
N ALA A 63 7.23 -16.04 -4.00
CA ALA A 63 8.16 -15.19 -4.73
C ALA A 63 9.22 -14.57 -3.80
N VAL A 64 8.82 -14.10 -2.62
CA VAL A 64 9.76 -13.54 -1.62
C VAL A 64 10.70 -14.61 -1.07
N LEU A 65 10.21 -15.82 -0.79
CA LEU A 65 11.07 -16.90 -0.33
C LEU A 65 12.04 -17.38 -1.40
N GLU A 66 11.63 -17.40 -2.68
CA GLU A 66 12.53 -17.72 -3.79
C GLU A 66 13.65 -16.69 -3.93
N GLU A 67 13.33 -15.40 -3.82
CA GLU A 67 14.32 -14.31 -3.86
C GLU A 67 15.33 -14.41 -2.71
N VAL A 68 14.88 -14.75 -1.51
CA VAL A 68 15.72 -14.87 -0.30
C VAL A 68 16.40 -16.25 -0.20
N GLN A 69 16.22 -17.14 -1.19
CA GLN A 69 16.69 -18.54 -1.16
C GLN A 69 16.22 -19.31 0.09
N GLY A 70 15.02 -18.99 0.56
CA GLY A 70 14.37 -19.61 1.71
C GLY A 70 13.67 -20.93 1.39
N ARG A 71 13.09 -21.54 2.42
CA ARG A 71 12.37 -22.82 2.33
C ARG A 71 10.94 -22.64 1.78
N VAL A 72 10.83 -22.69 0.47
CA VAL A 72 9.56 -22.58 -0.28
C VAL A 72 8.62 -23.76 -0.02
N ASP A 73 9.16 -24.91 0.38
CA ASP A 73 8.45 -26.16 0.67
C ASP A 73 7.49 -26.10 1.87
N LEU A 74 7.60 -25.05 2.70
CA LEU A 74 6.76 -24.85 3.88
C LEU A 74 5.47 -24.07 3.59
N ILE A 75 5.33 -23.49 2.40
CA ILE A 75 4.10 -22.81 1.96
C ILE A 75 3.15 -23.88 1.39
N LYS A 76 2.03 -24.13 2.06
CA LYS A 76 0.94 -25.01 1.59
C LYS A 76 -0.02 -24.28 0.66
#